data_AF-A0A4R8LQV5-F1
#
_entry.id   AF-A0A4R8LQV5-F1
#
_cell.length_a   1.000
_cell.length_b   1.000
_cell.length_c   1.000
_cell.angle_alpha   90.00
_cell.angle_beta   90.00
_cell.angle_gamma   90.00
#
_symmetry.space_group_name_H-M   'P 1'
#
loop_
_entity.id
_entity.type
_entity.pdbx_description
1 polymer ?
#
loop_
_entity_poly.entity_id
_entity_poly.type
_entity_poly.pdbx_seq_one_letter_code
_entity_poly.pdbx_strand_id
1 'polypeptide(L)'
;MPKRWIWPFCCMFLLTAGCGTAQSAPTNTVAVNQTVSNGGSNQTAIGTAEKQPVNPHLYQVCETIYHGVSKTIAENRNVSYDQQLETITDLGTSSAPSSPNGILFEQAEAVVTIADAINGEGAPASAYSKLQTALDALEKSLQKYHPNA
;
A
#
# COMPACT_ATOMS: atom_id res chain seq x y z
N MET A 1 46.67 -2.53 -2.13
CA MET A 1 46.78 -1.57 -3.26
C MET A 1 45.38 -1.33 -3.81
N PRO A 2 44.86 -0.09 -3.73
CA PRO A 2 43.48 0.23 -4.05
C PRO A 2 43.27 0.48 -5.55
N LYS A 3 42.20 -0.07 -6.14
CA LYS A 3 41.68 0.38 -7.43
C LYS A 3 40.55 1.38 -7.18
N ARG A 4 40.90 2.67 -7.28
CA ARG A 4 39.98 3.79 -7.50
C ARG A 4 39.85 3.98 -9.02
N TRP A 5 38.65 4.19 -9.56
CA TRP A 5 38.43 5.09 -10.71
C TRP A 5 36.94 5.21 -11.06
N ILE A 6 36.29 6.33 -10.72
CA ILE A 6 36.06 7.55 -11.54
C ILE A 6 34.66 7.54 -12.20
N TRP A 7 33.80 8.39 -11.66
CA TRP A 7 32.64 9.00 -12.32
C TRP A 7 33.10 10.15 -13.23
N PRO A 8 32.39 10.36 -14.35
CA PRO A 8 32.06 11.71 -14.81
C PRO A 8 30.53 11.83 -14.97
N PHE A 9 29.87 12.81 -14.34
CA PHE A 9 29.58 14.13 -14.93
C PHE A 9 29.00 14.05 -16.35
N CYS A 10 27.74 14.46 -16.56
CA CYS A 10 27.43 15.68 -17.33
C CYS A 10 25.92 15.98 -17.37
N CYS A 11 25.57 17.22 -17.05
CA CYS A 11 24.31 17.88 -17.33
C CYS A 11 24.02 17.94 -18.83
N MET A 12 22.74 17.81 -19.24
CA MET A 12 21.90 18.89 -19.78
C MET A 12 20.75 18.34 -20.64
N PHE A 13 19.55 18.85 -20.33
CA PHE A 13 18.46 19.26 -21.21
C PHE A 13 18.12 18.42 -22.45
N LEU A 14 16.86 17.99 -22.53
CA LEU A 14 16.01 18.26 -23.69
C LEU A 14 14.53 18.32 -23.28
N LEU A 15 13.93 19.49 -23.52
CA LEU A 15 12.49 19.74 -23.52
C LEU A 15 11.80 18.86 -24.58
N THR A 16 10.64 18.32 -24.24
CA THR A 16 9.55 18.18 -25.21
C THR A 16 8.26 18.73 -24.62
N ALA A 17 7.83 19.86 -25.17
CA ALA A 17 6.50 20.42 -25.01
C ALA A 17 5.46 19.48 -25.65
N GLY A 18 4.31 19.35 -24.99
CA GLY A 18 3.13 18.63 -25.50
C GLY A 18 1.89 19.14 -24.81
N CYS A 19 1.41 20.30 -25.26
CA CYS A 19 0.12 20.88 -24.92
C CYS A 19 -0.99 20.10 -25.63
N GLY A 20 -2.00 19.65 -24.89
CA GLY A 20 -3.19 19.00 -25.43
C GLY A 20 -4.41 19.39 -24.60
N THR A 21 -4.94 20.59 -24.85
CA THR A 21 -6.22 21.06 -24.31
C THR A 21 -7.38 20.44 -25.08
N ALA A 22 -8.29 19.75 -24.39
CA ALA A 22 -9.63 19.47 -24.91
C ALA A 22 -10.63 20.41 -24.22
N GLN A 23 -10.93 21.50 -24.93
CA GLN A 23 -12.02 22.42 -24.63
C GLN A 23 -13.30 21.86 -25.26
N SER A 24 -14.38 21.76 -24.50
CA SER A 24 -15.72 21.52 -25.05
C SER A 24 -16.69 22.52 -24.43
N ALA A 25 -17.20 23.39 -25.30
CA ALA A 25 -18.26 24.36 -25.04
C ALA A 25 -19.46 24.00 -25.95
N PRO A 26 -20.67 24.52 -25.67
CA PRO A 26 -21.90 23.74 -25.67
C PRO A 26 -22.72 23.89 -26.96
N THR A 27 -23.64 22.95 -27.21
CA THR A 27 -24.76 23.19 -28.13
C THR A 27 -26.00 22.45 -27.63
N ASN A 28 -27.00 23.24 -27.25
CA ASN A 28 -28.37 22.81 -27.02
C ASN A 28 -28.98 22.23 -28.30
N THR A 29 -29.61 21.07 -28.26
CA THR A 29 -30.83 20.78 -29.01
C THR A 29 -31.66 19.74 -28.26
N VAL A 30 -32.96 19.98 -28.26
CA VAL A 30 -34.02 19.53 -27.35
C VAL A 30 -34.47 18.09 -27.62
N ALA A 31 -34.71 17.32 -26.56
CA ALA A 31 -35.80 16.34 -26.52
C ALA A 31 -36.40 16.29 -25.11
N VAL A 32 -37.54 16.95 -24.98
CA VAL A 32 -38.46 16.88 -23.85
C VAL A 32 -39.13 15.51 -23.83
N ASN A 33 -39.00 14.77 -22.73
CA ASN A 33 -40.21 14.32 -22.05
C ASN A 33 -39.96 14.23 -20.54
N GLN A 34 -40.72 15.04 -19.81
CA GLN A 34 -40.67 15.18 -18.37
C GLN A 34 -41.24 13.93 -17.70
N THR A 35 -40.58 13.45 -16.63
CA THR A 35 -41.30 13.25 -15.36
C THR A 35 -40.33 13.55 -14.23
N VAL A 36 -40.69 14.55 -13.43
CA VAL A 36 -39.95 15.02 -12.26
C VAL A 36 -40.31 14.14 -11.07
N SER A 37 -39.31 13.67 -10.34
CA SER A 37 -39.37 13.60 -8.88
C SER A 37 -37.98 13.80 -8.30
N ASN A 38 -37.81 15.03 -7.82
CA ASN A 38 -36.83 15.59 -6.91
C ASN A 38 -36.10 14.58 -6.00
N GLY A 39 -34.77 14.71 -5.91
CA GLY A 39 -34.01 14.14 -4.78
C GLY A 39 -32.49 14.05 -4.96
N GLY A 40 -31.80 15.19 -4.92
CA GLY A 40 -30.44 15.28 -4.37
C GLY A 40 -29.31 14.58 -5.12
N SER A 41 -28.65 15.32 -6.01
CA SER A 41 -27.26 15.09 -6.41
C SER A 41 -26.35 15.14 -5.18
N ASN A 42 -25.85 13.99 -4.74
CA ASN A 42 -24.57 13.80 -4.02
C ASN A 42 -24.38 12.30 -3.71
N GLN A 43 -24.10 11.50 -4.74
CA GLN A 43 -23.42 10.21 -4.52
C GLN A 43 -21.95 10.40 -4.85
N THR A 44 -21.25 10.96 -3.87
CA THR A 44 -19.81 10.81 -3.71
C THR A 44 -19.49 9.32 -3.87
N ALA A 45 -18.55 9.00 -4.77
CA ALA A 45 -18.00 7.67 -4.92
C ALA A 45 -17.24 7.25 -3.65
N ILE A 46 -17.99 6.90 -2.60
CA ILE A 46 -17.51 6.32 -1.35
C ILE A 46 -18.32 5.04 -1.17
N GLY A 47 -18.01 4.00 -1.92
CA GLY A 47 -18.79 2.77 -1.86
C GLY A 47 -18.22 1.54 -2.56
N THR A 48 -17.03 1.63 -3.15
CA THR A 48 -16.52 0.55 -4.01
C THR A 48 -15.24 -0.11 -3.50
N ALA A 49 -14.48 0.52 -2.58
CA ALA A 49 -13.28 -0.09 -2.01
C ALA A 49 -13.61 -1.18 -0.98
N GLU A 50 -14.73 -1.06 -0.24
CA GLU A 50 -15.16 -2.05 0.77
C GLU A 50 -15.83 -3.30 0.17
N LYS A 51 -15.91 -3.42 -1.17
CA LYS A 51 -16.54 -4.58 -1.85
C LYS A 51 -15.57 -5.50 -2.55
N GLN A 52 -14.26 -5.23 -2.54
CA GLN A 52 -13.30 -6.15 -3.12
C GLN A 52 -12.96 -7.27 -2.12
N PRO A 53 -13.18 -8.54 -2.46
CA PRO A 53 -12.79 -9.65 -1.60
C PRO A 53 -11.26 -9.68 -1.46
N VAL A 54 -10.82 -9.98 -0.25
CA VAL A 54 -9.39 -10.11 0.06
C VAL A 54 -8.86 -11.40 -0.58
N ASN A 55 -7.67 -11.34 -1.16
CA ASN A 55 -7.00 -12.52 -1.67
C ASN A 55 -6.59 -13.44 -0.50
N PRO A 56 -7.06 -14.70 -0.44
CA PRO A 56 -6.78 -15.58 0.70
C PRO A 56 -5.29 -15.85 0.93
N HIS A 57 -4.49 -15.91 -0.13
CA HIS A 57 -3.04 -16.11 -0.01
C HIS A 57 -2.36 -14.88 0.58
N LEU A 58 -2.72 -13.69 0.09
CA LEU A 58 -2.23 -12.43 0.64
C LEU A 58 -2.56 -12.31 2.13
N TYR A 59 -3.80 -12.60 2.50
CA TYR A 59 -4.25 -12.61 3.89
C TYR A 59 -3.40 -13.53 4.78
N GLN A 60 -3.23 -14.79 4.37
CA GLN A 60 -2.48 -15.79 5.13
C GLN A 60 -1.01 -15.39 5.34
N VAL A 61 -0.39 -14.78 4.34
CA VAL A 61 0.99 -14.30 4.43
C VAL A 61 1.08 -13.08 5.37
N CYS A 62 0.15 -12.13 5.27
CA CYS A 62 0.07 -11.00 6.21
C CYS A 62 -0.12 -11.48 7.66
N GLU A 63 -0.97 -12.49 7.89
CA GLU A 63 -1.17 -13.11 9.21
C GLU A 63 0.12 -13.81 9.71
N THR A 64 0.82 -14.52 8.81
CA THR A 64 2.11 -15.16 9.11
C THR A 64 3.16 -14.14 9.52
N ILE A 65 3.25 -13.00 8.81
CA ILE A 65 4.17 -11.91 9.13
C ILE A 65 3.83 -11.31 10.50
N TYR A 66 2.55 -11.01 10.76
CA TYR A 66 2.10 -10.47 12.05
C TYR A 66 2.51 -11.37 13.22
N HIS A 67 2.15 -12.66 13.17
CA HIS A 67 2.45 -13.60 14.25
C HIS A 67 3.96 -13.88 14.36
N GLY A 68 4.64 -14.01 13.23
CA GLY A 68 6.07 -14.23 13.17
C GLY A 68 6.83 -13.09 13.84
N VAL A 69 6.62 -11.86 13.38
CA VAL A 69 7.34 -10.68 13.91
C VAL A 69 7.00 -10.47 15.38
N SER A 70 5.73 -10.59 15.78
CA SER A 70 5.32 -10.50 17.19
C SER A 70 6.06 -11.50 18.08
N LYS A 71 6.21 -12.74 17.61
CA LYS A 71 6.96 -13.80 18.31
C LYS A 71 8.45 -13.50 18.34
N THR A 72 9.04 -13.08 17.22
CA THR A 72 10.47 -12.73 17.10
C THR A 72 10.85 -11.63 18.08
N ILE A 73 10.01 -10.60 18.24
CA ILE A 73 10.21 -9.54 19.23
C ILE A 73 10.15 -10.10 20.65
N ALA A 74 9.12 -10.89 20.97
CA ALA A 74 8.94 -11.46 22.30
C ALA A 74 10.09 -12.40 22.70
N GLU A 75 10.65 -13.13 21.73
CA GLU A 75 11.75 -14.08 21.94
C GLU A 75 13.14 -13.47 21.72
N ASN A 76 13.24 -12.17 21.40
CA ASN A 76 14.48 -11.47 21.05
C ASN A 76 15.31 -12.22 19.99
N ARG A 77 14.64 -12.71 18.94
CA ARG A 77 15.30 -13.40 17.83
C ARG A 77 15.57 -12.45 16.67
N ASN A 78 16.52 -12.81 15.82
CA ASN A 78 16.76 -12.14 14.55
C ASN A 78 16.25 -13.05 13.42
N VAL A 79 15.08 -12.71 12.87
CA VAL A 79 14.43 -13.45 11.78
C VAL A 79 13.93 -12.41 10.77
N SER A 80 14.32 -12.57 9.51
CA SER A 80 13.78 -11.79 8.39
C SER A 80 12.50 -12.46 7.86
N TYR A 81 11.59 -11.62 7.38
CA TYR A 81 10.32 -12.01 6.78
C TYR A 81 10.21 -11.56 5.32
N ASP A 82 11.33 -11.18 4.69
CA ASP A 82 11.42 -10.69 3.31
C ASP A 82 10.86 -11.71 2.32
N GLN A 83 11.18 -13.00 2.52
CA GLN A 83 10.74 -14.05 1.61
C GLN A 83 9.21 -14.21 1.64
N GLN A 84 8.60 -14.12 2.82
CA GLN A 84 7.14 -14.13 2.96
C GLN A 84 6.54 -12.93 2.24
N LEU A 85 7.09 -11.73 2.46
CA LEU A 85 6.61 -10.52 1.80
C LEU A 85 6.74 -10.61 0.27
N GLU A 86 7.85 -11.16 -0.24
CA GLU A 86 8.11 -11.37 -1.67
C GLU A 86 7.04 -12.24 -2.33
N THR A 87 6.53 -13.27 -1.64
CA THR A 87 5.49 -14.14 -2.19
C THR A 87 4.17 -13.42 -2.52
N ILE A 88 3.93 -12.26 -1.90
CA ILE A 88 2.70 -11.47 -2.09
C ILE A 88 2.96 -10.12 -2.73
N THR A 89 4.20 -9.77 -3.08
CA THR A 89 4.54 -8.47 -3.67
C THR A 89 3.76 -8.19 -4.94
N ASP A 90 3.67 -9.14 -5.86
CA ASP A 90 2.91 -8.95 -7.11
C ASP A 90 1.41 -8.73 -6.84
N LEU A 91 0.85 -9.43 -5.86
CA LEU A 91 -0.56 -9.29 -5.46
C LEU A 91 -0.82 -7.95 -4.77
N GLY A 92 0.09 -7.52 -3.90
CA GLY A 92 0.00 -6.27 -3.16
C GLY A 92 0.18 -5.04 -4.06
N THR A 93 1.21 -5.04 -4.89
CA THR A 93 1.56 -3.90 -5.77
C THR A 93 0.62 -3.74 -6.96
N SER A 94 -0.03 -4.82 -7.40
CA SER A 94 -1.09 -4.75 -8.43
C SER A 94 -2.45 -4.31 -7.87
N SER A 95 -2.61 -4.28 -6.54
CA SER A 95 -3.83 -3.85 -5.88
C SER A 95 -3.88 -2.33 -5.71
N ALA A 96 -5.07 -1.73 -5.73
CA ALA A 96 -5.20 -0.31 -5.42
C ALA A 96 -4.81 -0.05 -3.95
N PRO A 97 -4.08 1.04 -3.62
CA PRO A 97 -3.62 1.30 -2.25
C PRO A 97 -4.74 1.36 -1.20
N SER A 98 -5.94 1.80 -1.61
CA SER A 98 -7.12 1.88 -0.74
C SER A 98 -7.97 0.59 -0.71
N SER A 99 -7.59 -0.44 -1.46
CA SER A 99 -8.26 -1.75 -1.44
C SER A 99 -7.81 -2.58 -0.22
N PRO A 100 -8.60 -3.55 0.24
CA PRO A 100 -8.21 -4.43 1.35
C PRO A 100 -6.84 -5.11 1.15
N ASN A 101 -6.55 -5.59 -0.06
CA ASN A 101 -5.27 -6.21 -0.40
C ASN A 101 -4.12 -5.21 -0.34
N GLY A 102 -4.33 -3.99 -0.86
CA GLY A 102 -3.31 -2.92 -0.83
C GLY A 102 -2.97 -2.49 0.60
N ILE A 103 -4.00 -2.31 1.44
CA ILE A 103 -3.84 -1.92 2.85
C ILE A 103 -3.08 -3.00 3.64
N LEU A 104 -3.47 -4.27 3.49
CA LEU A 104 -2.81 -5.39 4.17
C LEU A 104 -1.34 -5.53 3.73
N PHE A 105 -1.07 -5.38 2.43
CA PHE A 105 0.29 -5.44 1.90
C PHE A 105 1.16 -4.29 2.41
N GLU A 106 0.70 -3.03 2.31
CA GLU A 106 1.45 -1.85 2.77
C GLU A 106 1.80 -1.96 4.27
N GLN A 107 0.87 -2.43 5.09
CA GLN A 107 1.10 -2.60 6.53
C GLN A 107 2.05 -3.76 6.82
N ALA A 108 1.97 -4.86 6.08
CA ALA A 108 2.91 -5.97 6.21
C ALA A 108 4.33 -5.54 5.79
N GLU A 109 4.47 -4.81 4.68
CA GLU A 109 5.74 -4.24 4.22
C GLU A 109 6.35 -3.32 5.27
N ALA A 110 5.56 -2.44 5.89
CA ALA A 110 6.01 -1.57 6.96
C ALA A 110 6.52 -2.37 8.18
N VAL A 111 5.80 -3.43 8.58
CA VAL A 111 6.21 -4.30 9.69
C VAL A 111 7.55 -4.98 9.39
N VAL A 112 7.71 -5.57 8.20
CA VAL A 112 8.97 -6.24 7.79
C VAL A 112 10.12 -5.24 7.74
N THR A 113 9.94 -4.12 7.05
CA THR A 113 10.96 -3.06 6.91
C THR A 113 11.47 -2.56 8.26
N ILE A 114 10.56 -2.32 9.22
CA ILE A 114 10.95 -1.85 10.55
C ILE A 114 11.61 -2.98 11.35
N ALA A 115 11.13 -4.21 11.25
CA ALA A 115 11.74 -5.37 11.93
C ALA A 115 13.19 -5.58 11.46
N ASP A 116 13.47 -5.48 10.16
CA ASP A 116 14.83 -5.61 9.63
C ASP A 116 15.72 -4.43 10.06
N ALA A 117 15.16 -3.22 10.12
CA ALA A 117 15.89 -2.06 10.65
C ALA A 117 16.24 -2.21 12.14
N ILE A 118 15.42 -2.91 12.95
CA ILE A 118 15.73 -3.23 14.34
C ILE A 118 16.85 -4.26 14.45
N ASN A 119 16.87 -5.23 13.55
CA ASN A 119 17.89 -6.28 13.51
C ASN A 119 19.26 -5.77 13.01
N GLY A 120 19.32 -4.58 12.40
CA GLY A 120 20.56 -3.91 11.98
C GLY A 120 21.32 -3.22 13.13
N GLU A 121 22.63 -3.04 12.97
CA GLU A 121 23.43 -2.27 13.92
C GLU A 121 22.97 -0.80 14.01
N GLY A 122 22.81 -0.29 15.23
CA GLY A 122 22.49 1.12 15.47
C GLY A 122 21.01 1.48 15.35
N ALA A 123 20.09 0.50 15.45
CA ALA A 123 18.65 0.75 15.46
C ALA A 123 18.26 1.86 16.46
N PRO A 124 17.48 2.87 16.03
CA PRO A 124 17.08 3.94 16.92
C PRO A 124 16.15 3.40 18.03
N ALA A 125 16.22 3.97 19.23
CA ALA A 125 15.38 3.54 20.36
C ALA A 125 13.86 3.59 20.05
N SER A 126 13.44 4.44 19.11
CA SER A 126 12.05 4.54 18.65
C SER A 126 11.64 3.47 17.64
N ALA A 127 12.56 2.63 17.15
CA ALA A 127 12.23 1.59 16.17
C ALA A 127 11.25 0.56 16.75
N TYR A 128 11.42 0.17 18.01
CA TYR A 128 10.52 -0.75 18.69
C TYR A 128 9.09 -0.20 18.84
N SER A 129 8.93 1.09 19.18
CA SER A 129 7.59 1.68 19.29
C SER A 129 6.93 1.88 17.92
N LYS A 130 7.72 2.17 16.88
CA LYS A 130 7.24 2.18 15.49
C LYS A 130 6.79 0.79 15.04
N LEU A 131 7.55 -0.26 15.40
CA LEU A 131 7.20 -1.63 15.06
C LEU A 131 5.90 -2.06 15.74
N GLN A 132 5.73 -1.74 17.03
CA GLN A 132 4.48 -1.96 17.75
C GLN A 132 3.30 -1.26 17.07
N THR A 133 3.48 0.01 16.69
CA THR A 133 2.43 0.76 15.97
C THR A 133 2.08 0.11 14.63
N ALA A 134 3.06 -0.40 13.89
CA ALA A 134 2.86 -1.09 12.62
C ALA A 134 2.15 -2.44 12.80
N LEU A 135 2.53 -3.21 13.83
CA LEU A 135 1.86 -4.47 14.20
C LEU A 135 0.41 -4.25 14.59
N ASP A 136 0.11 -3.23 15.40
CA ASP A 136 -1.25 -2.88 15.79
C ASP A 136 -2.11 -2.47 14.58
N ALA A 137 -1.52 -1.77 13.60
CA ALA A 137 -2.21 -1.41 12.37
C ALA A 137 -2.52 -2.65 11.53
N LEU A 138 -1.53 -3.54 11.35
CA LEU A 138 -1.68 -4.79 10.62
C LEU A 138 -2.73 -5.71 11.27
N GLU A 139 -2.71 -5.86 12.59
CA GLU A 139 -3.70 -6.63 13.34
C GLU A 139 -5.13 -6.13 13.11
N LYS A 140 -5.33 -4.81 13.21
CA LYS A 140 -6.65 -4.20 12.99
C LYS A 140 -7.15 -4.44 11.57
N SER A 141 -6.28 -4.37 10.57
CA SER A 141 -6.64 -4.67 9.19
C SER A 141 -6.92 -6.15 8.97
N LEU A 142 -6.14 -7.05 9.58
CA LEU A 142 -6.38 -8.49 9.54
C LEU A 142 -7.74 -8.86 10.16
N GLN A 143 -8.12 -8.20 11.25
CA GLN A 143 -9.44 -8.36 11.86
C GLN A 143 -10.56 -7.77 10.98
N LYS A 144 -10.36 -6.58 10.41
CA LYS A 144 -11.36 -5.90 9.56
C LYS A 144 -11.61 -6.68 8.26
N TYR A 145 -10.56 -7.24 7.67
CA TYR A 145 -10.58 -7.84 6.34
C TYR A 145 -10.52 -9.36 6.37
N HIS A 146 -10.89 -9.97 7.50
CA HIS A 146 -10.91 -11.43 7.62
C HIS A 146 -11.82 -12.04 6.53
N PRO A 147 -11.35 -13.00 5.71
CA PRO A 147 -12.06 -13.48 4.52
C PRO A 147 -13.43 -14.13 4.76
N ASN A 148 -13.79 -14.38 6.03
CA ASN A 148 -15.05 -15.01 6.44
C ASN A 148 -15.83 -14.19 7.49
N ALA A 149 -15.56 -12.88 7.62
CA ALA A 149 -16.27 -11.99 8.56
C ALA A 149 -17.58 -11.43 7.97
#